data_AF-A0A1C6EP25-F1
#
_entry.id   AF-A0A1C6EP25-F1
#
_cell.length_a   1.000
_cell.length_b   1.000
_cell.length_c   1.000
_cell.angle_alpha   90.00
_cell.angle_beta   90.00
_cell.angle_gamma   90.00
#
_symmetry.space_group_name_H-M   'P 1'
#
loop_
_entity.id
_entity.type
_entity.pdbx_description
1 polymer ?
#
loop_
_entity_poly.entity_id
_entity_poly.type
_entity_poly.pdbx_seq_one_letter_code
_entity_poly.pdbx_strand_id
1 'polypeptide(L)'
;MCCNINDFTPHRAGQHSVFTSAENRCTHVGKNKNRHMIRQFKVDGEVVAAGDMSPRCDYLLLNDDAKTSYYIELKGSDLVKAIEQIETTVAMIAPSIPEYAVLRRIVFRTGTHGIQTRPVLSWKRKHGNTVVIKERLLEETI
;
A
#
# COMPACT_ATOMS: atom_id res chain seq x y z
N MET A 1 -13.58 0.26 13.18
CA MET A 1 -13.53 -1.21 13.33
C MET A 1 -12.11 -1.65 13.06
N CYS A 2 -11.55 -2.53 13.90
CA CYS A 2 -10.26 -3.16 13.64
C CYS A 2 -10.50 -4.35 12.71
N CYS A 3 -9.72 -4.46 11.64
CA CYS A 3 -9.81 -5.57 10.69
C CYS A 3 -8.58 -6.47 10.89
N ASN A 4 -8.80 -7.77 11.11
CA ASN A 4 -7.70 -8.72 11.21
C ASN A 4 -7.37 -9.28 9.82
N ILE A 5 -6.26 -8.81 9.24
CA ILE A 5 -5.88 -9.19 7.87
C ILE A 5 -5.61 -10.69 7.70
N ASN A 6 -5.28 -11.39 8.79
CA ASN A 6 -5.00 -12.81 8.76
C ASN A 6 -6.26 -13.67 8.58
N ASP A 7 -7.45 -13.08 8.74
CA ASP A 7 -8.73 -13.76 8.50
C ASP A 7 -9.11 -13.76 7.01
N PHE A 8 -8.34 -13.08 6.16
CA PHE A 8 -8.59 -12.96 4.73
C PHE A 8 -7.62 -13.83 3.92
N THR A 9 -8.12 -14.35 2.80
CA THR A 9 -7.28 -15.08 1.86
C THR A 9 -6.47 -14.08 1.02
N PRO A 10 -5.12 -14.22 0.95
CA PRO A 10 -4.32 -13.37 0.09
C PRO A 10 -4.69 -13.57 -1.38
N HIS A 11 -4.76 -12.46 -2.14
CA HIS A 11 -4.85 -12.49 -3.60
C HIS A 11 -3.69 -13.31 -4.22
N ARG A 12 -2.51 -13.21 -3.60
CA ARG A 12 -1.34 -14.01 -3.95
C ARG A 12 -0.46 -14.22 -2.72
N ALA A 13 0.10 -15.43 -2.55
CA ALA A 13 1.06 -15.72 -1.50
C ALA A 13 2.22 -16.60 -1.98
N GLY A 14 3.33 -16.57 -1.25
CA GLY A 14 4.48 -17.45 -1.44
C GLY A 14 5.81 -16.72 -1.63
N GLN A 15 6.84 -17.46 -2.01
CA GLN A 15 8.21 -16.95 -2.19
C GLN A 15 8.52 -16.52 -3.63
N HIS A 16 7.53 -15.98 -4.35
CA HIS A 16 7.69 -15.54 -5.73
C HIS A 16 8.76 -14.46 -5.83
N SER A 17 9.53 -14.43 -6.92
CA SER A 17 10.59 -13.42 -7.13
C SER A 17 10.03 -12.01 -7.32
N VAL A 18 8.78 -11.88 -7.75
CA VAL A 18 8.12 -10.61 -8.04
C VAL A 18 6.65 -10.65 -7.62
N PHE A 19 6.21 -9.57 -6.99
CA PHE A 19 4.81 -9.25 -6.72
C PHE A 19 4.47 -7.92 -7.40
N THR A 20 3.33 -7.88 -8.10
CA THR A 20 2.92 -6.70 -8.88
C THR A 20 1.54 -6.25 -8.44
N SER A 21 1.39 -4.97 -8.14
CA SER A 21 0.10 -4.30 -7.95
C SER A 21 -0.07 -3.32 -9.10
N ALA A 22 -1.11 -3.47 -9.92
CA ALA A 22 -1.30 -2.65 -11.11
C ALA A 22 -2.77 -2.26 -11.32
N GLU A 23 -3.00 -0.99 -11.63
CA GLU A 23 -4.31 -0.45 -11.93
C GLU A 23 -4.17 0.84 -12.76
N ASN A 24 -5.06 1.05 -13.75
CA ASN A 24 -5.18 2.32 -14.48
C ASN A 24 -3.86 2.92 -15.01
N ARG A 25 -2.90 2.07 -15.41
CA ARG A 25 -1.52 2.40 -15.89
C ARG A 25 -0.54 2.87 -14.81
N CYS A 26 -0.88 2.66 -13.53
CA CYS A 26 0.02 2.78 -12.38
C CYS A 26 0.42 1.38 -11.93
N THR A 27 1.71 1.18 -11.67
CA THR A 27 2.25 -0.12 -11.29
C THR A 27 3.23 0.01 -10.13
N HIS A 28 3.04 -0.81 -9.11
CA HIS A 28 4.04 -1.12 -8.09
C HIS A 28 4.58 -2.54 -8.33
N VAL A 29 5.90 -2.70 -8.23
CA VAL A 29 6.60 -3.97 -8.39
C VAL A 29 7.53 -4.19 -7.18
N GLY A 30 7.18 -5.15 -6.35
CA GLY A 30 8.03 -5.64 -5.27
C GLY A 30 8.94 -6.78 -5.75
N LYS A 31 10.26 -6.55 -5.72
CA LYS A 31 11.30 -7.53 -6.06
C LYS A 31 11.74 -8.29 -4.81
N ASN A 32 11.26 -9.51 -4.65
CA ASN A 32 11.57 -10.39 -3.51
C ASN A 32 12.88 -11.16 -3.76
N LYS A 33 14.00 -10.45 -3.59
CA LYS A 33 15.34 -11.02 -3.87
C LYS A 33 15.72 -12.15 -2.93
N ASN A 34 15.23 -12.10 -1.70
CA ASN A 34 15.57 -13.04 -0.64
C ASN A 34 14.61 -14.24 -0.56
N ARG A 35 13.62 -14.33 -1.47
CA ARG A 35 12.61 -15.40 -1.47
C ARG A 35 11.85 -15.47 -0.15
N HIS A 36 11.57 -14.31 0.46
CA HIS A 36 10.76 -14.24 1.67
C HIS A 36 9.34 -14.72 1.43
N MET A 37 8.68 -15.17 2.49
CA MET A 37 7.23 -15.42 2.47
C MET A 37 6.48 -14.09 2.37
N ILE A 38 5.77 -13.91 1.26
CA ILE A 38 4.98 -12.69 0.99
C ILE A 38 3.50 -13.06 0.86
N ARG A 39 2.62 -12.20 1.40
CA ARG A 39 1.18 -12.21 1.15
C ARG A 39 0.74 -10.88 0.57
N GLN A 40 0.08 -10.90 -0.58
CA GLN A 40 -0.46 -9.73 -1.25
C GLN A 40 -1.99 -9.81 -1.23
N PHE A 41 -2.63 -8.70 -0.86
CA PHE A 41 -4.07 -8.55 -0.76
C PHE A 41 -4.51 -7.39 -1.65
N LYS A 42 -5.67 -7.56 -2.28
CA LYS A 42 -6.46 -6.45 -2.83
C LYS A 42 -7.36 -5.95 -1.72
N VAL A 43 -7.14 -4.75 -1.23
CA VAL A 43 -7.86 -4.26 -0.05
C VAL A 43 -9.18 -3.62 -0.45
N ASP A 44 -9.18 -2.81 -1.51
CA ASP A 44 -10.41 -2.32 -2.10
C ASP A 44 -11.15 -3.46 -2.83
N GLY A 45 -12.45 -3.60 -2.56
CA GLY A 45 -13.33 -4.58 -3.19
C GLY A 45 -13.28 -6.04 -2.70
N GLU A 46 -12.27 -6.49 -1.93
CA GLU A 46 -12.17 -7.90 -1.48
C GLU A 46 -12.05 -8.07 0.05
N VAL A 47 -11.27 -7.24 0.74
CA VAL A 47 -11.01 -7.41 2.19
C VAL A 47 -12.15 -6.86 3.05
N VAL A 48 -13.09 -6.08 2.52
CA VAL A 48 -14.26 -5.64 3.28
C VAL A 48 -15.57 -5.82 2.55
N ALA A 49 -16.60 -6.17 3.34
CA ALA A 49 -17.95 -6.48 2.91
C ALA A 49 -18.54 -5.44 1.94
N ALA A 50 -19.32 -5.93 0.98
CA ALA A 50 -20.07 -5.10 0.05
C ALA A 50 -20.94 -4.07 0.81
N GLY A 51 -20.73 -2.78 0.52
CA GLY A 51 -21.45 -1.65 1.14
C GLY A 51 -20.64 -0.79 2.11
N ASP A 52 -19.43 -1.20 2.49
CA ASP A 52 -18.53 -0.32 3.24
C ASP A 52 -17.84 0.70 2.31
N MET A 53 -18.14 1.98 2.51
CA MET A 53 -17.61 3.10 1.73
C MET A 53 -16.34 3.74 2.33
N SER A 54 -15.75 3.11 3.36
CA SER A 54 -14.54 3.64 4.00
C SER A 54 -13.40 3.77 2.99
N PRO A 55 -12.65 4.89 2.96
CA PRO A 55 -11.49 5.05 2.10
C PRO A 55 -10.45 3.96 2.34
N ARG A 56 -10.04 3.27 1.28
CA ARG A 56 -9.08 2.15 1.34
C ARG A 56 -8.03 2.34 0.27
N CYS A 57 -6.81 1.86 0.56
CA CYS A 57 -5.83 1.73 -0.49
C CYS A 57 -6.09 0.51 -1.35
N ASP A 58 -5.58 0.49 -2.58
CA ASP A 58 -5.85 -0.60 -3.52
C ASP A 58 -5.25 -1.95 -3.06
N TYR A 59 -4.01 -1.93 -2.55
CA TYR A 59 -3.28 -3.15 -2.19
C TYR A 59 -2.57 -3.06 -0.84
N LEU A 60 -2.39 -4.23 -0.22
CA LEU A 60 -1.50 -4.46 0.90
C LEU A 60 -0.55 -5.61 0.57
N LEU A 61 0.75 -5.41 0.75
CA LEU A 61 1.75 -6.46 0.61
C LEU A 61 2.46 -6.65 1.95
N LEU A 62 2.41 -7.85 2.50
CA LEU A 62 3.06 -8.24 3.75
C LEU A 62 4.28 -9.10 3.44
N ASN A 63 5.44 -8.67 3.92
CA ASN A 63 6.61 -9.53 4.00
C ASN A 63 6.65 -10.15 5.40
N ASP A 64 6.27 -11.43 5.49
CA ASP A 64 6.12 -12.11 6.78
C ASP A 64 7.48 -12.42 7.43
N ASP A 65 8.54 -12.54 6.64
CA ASP A 65 9.89 -12.81 7.15
C ASP A 65 10.60 -11.53 7.60
N ALA A 66 10.50 -10.45 6.80
CA ALA A 66 11.10 -9.15 7.14
C ALA A 66 10.23 -8.32 8.10
N LYS A 67 8.98 -8.74 8.34
CA LYS A 67 7.98 -8.01 9.12
C LYS A 67 7.81 -6.58 8.62
N THR A 68 7.55 -6.44 7.32
CA THR A 68 7.23 -5.16 6.67
C THR A 68 5.89 -5.23 5.97
N SER A 69 5.14 -4.13 6.01
CA SER A 69 3.80 -4.00 5.41
C SER A 69 3.78 -2.81 4.46
N TYR A 70 3.51 -3.06 3.18
CA TYR A 70 3.46 -2.06 2.13
C TYR A 70 2.01 -1.77 1.79
N TYR A 71 1.54 -0.59 2.20
CA TYR A 71 0.22 -0.04 1.86
C TYR A 71 0.36 0.75 0.56
N ILE A 72 -0.30 0.27 -0.49
CA ILE A 72 -0.06 0.70 -1.87
C ILE A 72 -1.34 1.27 -2.45
N GLU A 73 -1.27 2.53 -2.87
CA GLU A 73 -2.33 3.24 -3.59
C GLU A 73 -1.89 3.57 -5.01
N LEU A 74 -2.71 3.23 -5.99
CA LEU A 74 -2.51 3.39 -7.43
C LEU A 74 -3.53 4.40 -7.98
N LYS A 75 -3.18 5.69 -7.92
CA LYS A 75 -4.13 6.78 -8.21
C LYS A 75 -3.95 7.40 -9.60
N GLY A 76 -5.01 8.04 -10.08
CA GLY A 76 -4.92 8.96 -11.23
C GLY A 76 -4.09 10.21 -10.93
N SER A 77 -4.59 11.08 -10.04
CA SER A 77 -3.99 12.40 -9.79
C SER A 77 -4.17 12.94 -8.36
N ASP A 78 -5.23 12.56 -7.63
CA ASP A 78 -5.54 13.11 -6.31
C ASP A 78 -4.71 12.45 -5.19
N LEU A 79 -3.58 13.08 -4.86
CA LEU A 79 -2.66 12.64 -3.80
C LEU A 79 -3.22 12.84 -2.40
N VAL A 80 -4.11 13.81 -2.16
CA VAL A 80 -4.65 14.05 -0.80
C VAL A 80 -5.59 12.91 -0.42
N LYS A 81 -6.49 12.54 -1.33
CA LYS A 81 -7.36 11.39 -1.12
C LYS A 81 -6.55 10.07 -1.06
N ALA A 82 -5.45 9.95 -1.82
CA ALA A 82 -4.56 8.79 -1.74
C ALA A 82 -3.91 8.64 -0.35
N ILE A 83 -3.52 9.76 0.28
CA ILE A 83 -3.00 9.77 1.65
C ILE A 83 -4.09 9.31 2.64
N GLU A 84 -5.31 9.82 2.50
CA GLU A 84 -6.45 9.43 3.33
C GLU A 84 -6.74 7.92 3.25
N GLN A 85 -6.76 7.38 2.03
CA GLN A 85 -6.94 5.94 1.77
C GLN A 85 -5.87 5.09 2.45
N ILE A 86 -4.59 5.47 2.34
CA ILE A 86 -3.49 4.78 3.02
C ILE A 86 -3.64 4.86 4.54
N GLU A 87 -3.80 6.05 5.12
CA GLU A 87 -3.83 6.18 6.58
C GLU A 87 -5.05 5.48 7.20
N THR A 88 -6.20 5.52 6.53
CA THR A 88 -7.40 4.78 6.96
C THR A 88 -7.15 3.27 6.95
N THR A 89 -6.49 2.77 5.90
CA THR A 89 -6.15 1.34 5.81
C THR A 89 -5.12 0.92 6.85
N VAL A 90 -4.11 1.76 7.11
CA VAL A 90 -3.13 1.54 8.18
C VAL A 90 -3.82 1.46 9.53
N ALA A 91 -4.67 2.44 9.87
CA ALA A 91 -5.38 2.47 11.14
C ALA A 91 -6.29 1.24 11.34
N MET A 92 -6.83 0.70 10.25
CA MET A 92 -7.71 -0.47 10.27
C MET A 92 -6.96 -1.79 10.43
N ILE A 93 -5.81 -1.95 9.76
CA ILE A 93 -5.12 -3.24 9.63
C ILE A 93 -3.91 -3.36 10.56
N ALA A 94 -3.11 -2.30 10.72
CA ALA A 94 -1.86 -2.37 11.48
C ALA A 94 -2.00 -2.94 12.91
N PRO A 95 -3.12 -2.71 13.65
CA PRO A 95 -3.29 -3.33 14.96
C PRO A 95 -3.35 -4.87 14.94
N SER A 96 -3.67 -5.50 13.80
CA SER A 96 -3.68 -6.96 13.64
C SER A 96 -2.32 -7.58 13.29
N ILE A 97 -1.33 -6.74 12.98
CA ILE A 97 0.03 -7.11 12.61
C ILE A 97 1.04 -6.16 13.30
N PRO A 98 0.99 -6.06 14.64
CA PRO A 98 1.69 -5.00 15.39
C PRO A 98 3.21 -5.04 15.24
N GLU A 99 3.80 -6.18 14.88
CA GLU A 99 5.23 -6.32 14.66
C GLU A 99 5.71 -5.82 13.28
N TYR A 100 4.80 -5.48 12.36
CA TYR A 100 5.16 -5.12 11.00
C TYR A 100 5.46 -3.62 10.88
N ALA A 101 6.61 -3.28 10.31
CA ALA A 101 6.91 -1.89 9.95
C ALA A 101 5.97 -1.41 8.83
N VAL A 102 5.41 -0.21 8.99
CA VAL A 102 4.45 0.37 8.05
C VAL A 102 5.16 1.19 6.97
N LEU A 103 5.00 0.77 5.72
CA LEU A 103 5.55 1.41 4.53
C LEU A 103 4.40 1.88 3.62
N ARG A 104 4.48 3.13 3.18
CA ARG A 104 3.42 3.83 2.45
C ARG A 104 3.86 4.12 1.03
N ARG A 105 3.08 3.69 0.04
CA ARG A 105 3.42 3.77 -1.39
C ARG A 105 2.27 4.38 -2.17
N ILE A 106 2.53 5.49 -2.85
CA ILE A 106 1.58 6.09 -3.79
C ILE A 106 2.20 6.07 -5.18
N VAL A 107 1.55 5.38 -6.13
CA VAL A 107 1.91 5.45 -7.55
C VAL A 107 0.82 6.22 -8.29
N PHE A 108 1.17 7.35 -8.90
CA PHE A 108 0.19 8.22 -9.56
C PHE A 108 0.43 8.32 -11.07
N ARG A 109 -0.63 8.48 -11.86
CA ARG A 109 -0.54 8.41 -13.34
C ARG A 109 0.04 9.67 -13.97
N THR A 110 -0.47 10.83 -13.60
CA THR A 110 -0.10 12.14 -14.17
C THR A 110 -0.42 13.26 -13.19
N GLY A 111 0.37 14.34 -13.23
CA GLY A 111 0.11 15.57 -12.47
C GLY A 111 1.05 15.72 -11.29
N THR A 112 2.21 16.34 -11.55
CA THR A 112 3.22 16.64 -10.53
C THR A 112 2.84 17.82 -9.62
N HIS A 113 1.85 18.62 -10.01
CA HIS A 113 1.41 19.81 -9.28
C HIS A 113 0.94 19.51 -7.83
N GLY A 114 0.44 18.30 -7.57
CA GLY A 114 0.01 17.88 -6.23
C GLY A 114 1.14 17.56 -5.25
N ILE A 115 2.35 17.24 -5.73
CA ILE A 115 3.43 16.66 -4.90
C ILE A 115 4.01 17.70 -3.94
N GLN A 116 4.05 18.97 -4.34
CA GLN A 116 4.60 20.08 -3.57
C GLN A 116 3.54 20.80 -2.72
N THR A 117 2.34 20.23 -2.60
CA THR A 117 1.29 20.80 -1.76
C THR A 117 1.62 20.59 -0.28
N ARG A 118 1.19 21.52 0.58
CA ARG A 118 1.43 21.46 2.02
C ARG A 118 0.98 20.13 2.67
N PRO A 119 -0.19 19.54 2.33
CA PRO A 119 -0.60 18.26 2.91
C PRO A 119 0.39 17.12 2.59
N VAL A 120 0.83 17.02 1.34
CA VAL A 120 1.77 15.97 0.90
C VAL A 120 3.14 16.16 1.56
N LEU A 121 3.63 17.39 1.65
CA LEU A 121 4.90 17.70 2.31
C LEU A 121 4.86 17.42 3.83
N SER A 122 3.75 17.78 4.49
CA SER A 122 3.55 17.48 5.91
C SER A 122 3.51 15.98 6.17
N TRP A 123 2.78 15.23 5.34
CA TRP A 123 2.68 13.78 5.44
C TRP A 123 4.03 13.09 5.23
N LYS A 124 4.81 13.50 4.21
CA LYS A 124 6.20 13.02 4.02
C LYS A 124 7.07 13.30 5.25
N ARG A 125 6.98 14.49 5.84
CA ARG A 125 7.75 14.85 7.03
C ARG A 125 7.35 13.99 8.24
N LYS A 126 6.06 13.75 8.43
CA LYS A 126 5.52 12.95 9.54
C LYS A 126 6.02 11.50 9.51
N HIS A 127 6.11 10.90 8.32
CA HIS A 127 6.42 9.48 8.16
C HIS A 127 7.83 9.19 7.63
N GLY A 128 8.58 10.24 7.29
CA GLY A 128 9.99 10.16 6.90
C GLY A 128 10.23 9.23 5.70
N ASN A 129 11.22 8.35 5.85
CA ASN A 129 11.67 7.41 4.83
C ASN A 129 10.69 6.25 4.56
N THR A 130 9.61 6.12 5.34
CA THR A 130 8.60 5.09 5.11
C THR A 130 7.62 5.43 3.99
N VAL A 131 7.66 6.67 3.46
CA VAL A 131 6.79 7.15 2.38
C VAL A 131 7.55 7.20 1.06
N VAL A 132 6.97 6.62 0.01
CA VAL A 132 7.41 6.80 -1.37
C VAL A 132 6.22 7.21 -2.24
N ILE A 133 6.41 8.27 -3.02
CA ILE A 133 5.44 8.72 -4.02
C ILE A 133 6.15 8.73 -5.38
N LYS A 134 5.59 8.05 -6.38
CA LYS A 134 6.22 7.87 -7.69
C LYS A 134 5.22 7.96 -8.83
N GLU A 135 5.66 8.49 -9.97
CA GLU A 135 4.83 8.59 -11.17
C GLU A 135 4.90 7.28 -11.97
N ARG A 136 3.74 6.70 -12.28
CA ARG A 136 3.46 5.54 -13.15
C ARG A 136 4.06 4.20 -12.75
N LEU A 137 5.31 4.15 -12.32
CA LEU A 137 6.01 2.91 -11.96
C LEU A 137 6.86 3.12 -10.72
N LEU A 138 6.65 2.26 -9.72
CA LEU A 138 7.53 2.10 -8.58
C LEU A 138 8.05 0.67 -8.52
N GLU A 139 9.36 0.51 -8.62
CA GLU A 139 10.04 -0.77 -8.38
C GLU A 139 10.89 -0.66 -7.12
N GLU A 140 10.76 -1.61 -6.20
CA GLU A 140 11.57 -1.66 -4.97
C GLU A 140 11.91 -3.10 -4.58
N THR A 141 12.98 -3.26 -3.80
CA THR A 141 13.26 -4.56 -3.17
C THR A 141 12.39 -4.68 -1.93
N ILE A 142 11.70 -5.81 -1.81
CA ILE A 142 10.78 -6.10 -0.71
C ILE A 142 11.30 -7.23 0.15
#